data_AF-A0A1G5UWV6-F1
#
_entry.id   AF-A0A1G5UWV6-F1
#
_cell.length_a   1.000
_cell.length_b   1.000
_cell.length_c   1.000
_cell.angle_alpha   90.00
_cell.angle_beta   90.00
_cell.angle_gamma   90.00
#
_symmetry.space_group_name_H-M   'P 1'
#
loop_
_entity.id
_entity.type
_entity.pdbx_description
1 polymer ?
#
loop_
_entity_poly.entity_id
_entity_poly.type
_entity_poly.pdbx_seq_one_letter_code
_entity_poly.pdbx_strand_id
1 'polypeptide(L)' 'MTKNKRVTISINNDLDIYFRKVASSKLLFTSGWYSKAVEEAMILWIENEEK' A
#
# COMPACT_ATOMS: atom_id res chain seq x y z
N MET A 1 8.06 2.05 22.77
CA MET A 1 7.69 2.66 21.47
C MET A 1 8.53 2.01 20.38
N THR A 2 7.97 1.08 19.62
CA THR A 2 8.63 0.48 18.46
C THR A 2 8.79 1.54 17.38
N LYS A 3 10.03 1.78 16.96
CA LYS A 3 10.35 2.80 15.95
C LYS A 3 9.98 2.23 14.59
N ASN A 4 8.85 2.64 14.00
CA ASN A 4 8.47 2.23 12.66
C ASN A 4 9.58 2.63 11.67
N LYS A 5 10.23 1.64 11.05
CA LYS A 5 11.23 1.89 10.01
C LYS A 5 10.49 2.37 8.76
N ARG A 6 10.66 3.65 8.42
CA ARG A 6 10.16 4.20 7.16
C ARG A 6 11.07 3.75 6.03
N VAL A 7 10.47 3.28 4.96
CA VAL A 7 11.17 2.88 3.73
C VAL A 7 10.61 3.71 2.59
N THR A 8 11.48 4.20 1.73
CA THR A 8 11.12 4.91 0.50
C THR A 8 11.39 3.98 -0.67
N ILE A 9 10.39 3.78 -1.51
CA ILE A 9 10.48 2.96 -2.73
C ILE A 9 10.13 3.81 -3.94
N SER A 10 10.72 3.47 -5.08
CA SER A 10 10.39 4.06 -6.38
C SER A 10 9.67 3.01 -7.21
N ILE A 11 8.50 3.36 -7.74
CA ILE A 11 7.68 2.50 -8.58
C ILE A 11 7.29 3.24 -9.85
N ASN A 12 6.85 2.49 -10.86
CA ASN A 12 6.32 3.09 -12.09
C ASN A 12 5.09 3.95 -11.76
N ASN A 13 5.09 5.18 -12.28
CA ASN A 13 4.03 6.16 -12.04
C ASN A 13 2.65 5.68 -12.52
N ASP A 14 2.57 4.98 -13.65
CA ASP A 14 1.29 4.50 -14.18
C ASP A 14 0.68 3.43 -13.28
N LEU A 15 1.53 2.56 -12.72
CA LEU A 15 1.14 1.52 -11.78
C LEU A 15 0.66 2.14 -10.46
N ASP A 16 1.35 3.16 -9.96
CA ASP A 16 0.97 3.91 -8.77
C ASP A 16 -0.38 4.62 -8.94
N ILE A 17 -0.57 5.32 -10.06
CA ILE A 17 -1.83 6.03 -10.37
C ILE A 17 -2.99 5.03 -10.41
N TYR A 18 -2.81 3.90 -11.08
CA TYR A 18 -3.83 2.85 -11.15
C TYR A 18 -4.16 2.32 -9.74
N PHE A 19 -3.13 1.99 -8.97
CA PHE A 19 -3.30 1.51 -7.60
C PHE A 19 -4.04 2.52 -6.71
N ARG A 20 -3.64 3.80 -6.74
CA ARG A 20 -4.31 4.88 -6.00
C ARG A 20 -5.79 5.00 -6.37
N LYS A 21 -6.13 4.87 -7.66
CA LYS A 21 -7.52 4.93 -8.12
C LYS A 21 -8.36 3.79 -7.56
N VAL A 22 -7.82 2.58 -7.49
CA VAL A 22 -8.52 1.42 -6.93
C VAL A 22 -8.59 1.54 -5.40
N ALA A 23 -7.49 1.86 -4.74
CA ALA A 23 -7.42 1.96 -3.28
C ALA A 23 -8.28 3.11 -2.73
N SER A 24 -8.36 4.24 -3.42
CA SER A 24 -9.19 5.38 -3.00
C SER A 24 -10.68 5.04 -2.99
N SER A 25 -11.15 4.15 -3.86
CA SER A 25 -12.55 3.71 -3.85
C SER A 25 -12.96 3.06 -2.51
N LYS A 26 -11.99 2.53 -1.76
CA LYS A 26 -12.23 1.82 -0.49
C LYS A 26 -11.78 2.59 0.75
N LEU A 27 -10.66 3.32 0.67
CA LEU A 27 -9.95 3.82 1.85
C LEU A 27 -9.84 5.36 1.94
N LEU A 28 -10.30 6.11 0.93
CA LEU A 28 -10.05 7.56 0.78
C LEU A 28 -10.38 8.42 2.01
N PHE A 29 -11.40 8.05 2.78
CA PHE A 29 -11.84 8.80 3.96
C PHE A 29 -11.03 8.51 5.24
N THR A 30 -10.01 7.66 5.16
CA THR A 30 -9.17 7.32 6.30
C THR A 30 -7.87 8.13 6.31
N SER A 31 -7.44 8.58 7.49
CA SER A 31 -6.13 9.23 7.62
C SER A 31 -5.01 8.23 7.31
N GLY A 32 -4.07 8.65 6.47
CA GLY A 32 -2.95 7.81 6.03
C GLY A 32 -3.36 6.63 5.14
N TRP A 33 -4.51 6.74 4.46
CA TRP A 33 -5.11 5.65 3.67
C TRP A 33 -4.16 4.99 2.67
N TYR A 34 -3.31 5.78 2.01
CA TYR A 34 -2.39 5.25 1.01
C TYR A 34 -1.38 4.29 1.62
N SER A 35 -0.77 4.66 2.75
CA SER A 35 0.19 3.79 3.44
C SER A 35 -0.46 2.49 3.92
N LYS A 36 -1.71 2.56 4.40
CA LYS A 36 -2.48 1.38 4.79
C LYS A 36 -2.82 0.48 3.61
N ALA A 37 -3.22 1.07 2.48
CA ALA A 37 -3.50 0.32 1.27
C ALA A 37 -2.25 -0.43 0.77
N VAL A 38 -1.08 0.21 0.81
CA VAL A 38 0.19 -0.41 0.43
C VAL A 38 0.56 -1.54 1.41
N GLU A 39 0.36 -1.32 2.71
CA GLU A 39 0.59 -2.36 3.74
C GLU A 39 -0.28 -3.59 3.50
N GLU A 40 -1.59 -3.42 3.31
CA GLU A 40 -2.51 -4.53 3.00
C GLU A 40 -2.12 -5.26 1.72
N ALA A 41 -1.78 -4.52 0.65
CA ALA A 41 -1.36 -5.11 -0.61
C ALA A 41 -0.08 -5.95 -0.47
N MET A 42 0.88 -5.48 0.34
CA MET A 42 2.13 -6.21 0.59
C MET A 42 1.89 -7.48 1.41
N ILE A 43 1.02 -7.42 2.44
CA ILE A 43 0.66 -8.61 3.23
C ILE A 43 0.01 -9.66 2.34
N LEU A 44 -0.97 -9.26 1.51
CA LEU A 44 -1.64 -10.17 0.58
C LEU A 44 -0.69 -10.77 -0.46
N TRP A 45 0.30 -10.00 -0.92
CA TRP A 45 1.32 -10.51 -1.84
C TRP A 45 2.20 -11.56 -1.15
N ILE A 46 2.69 -11.29 0.06
CA ILE A 46 3.49 -12.24 0.85
C ILE A 46 2.70 -13.53 1.11
N GLU A 47 1.45 -13.43 1.55
CA GLU A 47 0.59 -14.59 1.81
C GLU A 47 0.30 -15.44 0.56
N ASN A 48 0.27 -14.81 -0.62
CA ASN A 48 0.10 -15.52 -1.88
C ASN A 48 1.40 -16.16 -2.40
N GLU A 49 2.58 -15.65 -2.04
CA GLU A 49 3.86 -16.26 -2.43
C GLU A 49 4.28 -17.43 -1.51
N GLU A 50 3.73 -17.51 -0.29
CA GLU A 50 3.94 -18.65 0.61
C GLU A 50 3.12 -19.91 0.24
N LYS A 51 2.33 -19.87 -0.84
CA LYS A 51 1.60 -21.00 -1.42
C LYS A 51 2.23 -21.53 -2.69
#